data_AF-A0A812ULT8-F1
#
_entry.id   AF-A0A812ULT8-F1
#
_cell.length_a   1.000
_cell.length_b   1.000
_cell.length_c   1.000
_cell.angle_alpha   90.00
_cell.angle_beta   90.00
_cell.angle_gamma   90.00
#
_symmetry.space_group_name_H-M   'P 1'
#
loop_
_entity.id
_entity.type
_entity.pdbx_description
1 polymer ?
#
loop_
_entity_poly.entity_id
_entity_poly.type
_entity_poly.pdbx_seq_one_letter_code
_entity_poly.pdbx_strand_id
1 'polypeptide(L)'
;MPALLEKIATLELEIARTQKNKATAKHLGDLKAKLCAARRELISPEKAGGGGKAKGFEVQRFGDSRCALIGFPSVGKSSLLTALTGVQSEAAAYEFTTLTCIPGVINYNDCKIQLLDLPGIITGAAQGKGRGRQVIATARSADMILMVLDATKDDAQRQLLTKELNDVGIRLNKARPKISVTKTKTGGFKFNATCTLTELSAEVCYSILHQYKMFNVDIIVHEDATIDDFIDVLEETGTAPRQYCKCLYVYNKIDMLNISQVEELARQPYSVVISVSKGLGLDGLLDRIWQELDLRRVYTKKKGLFPDFTEPIVLTCQRGNKTMTVENAVSLLHKSLLDEFKSALVWGSSVRASPQVCGLKHELHDEDVMQITKLTAAEKQKKMHGKKTGTTLAGGNTQVDPTGASAAMRLFVRGIAGETSALEVAADASIADVQLQIQAAQGVPCTEQRLIFGGKSLQPQDVLAACGVEEESTLFLNLDLEGGGKKRKKKTYTKPKKIKHKRKKVKLAVLKFYKVDSNDKVTRLRRECPHETCGPGVFMAMHFNRYYCGKCHLTYLIKKEDK
;
A
#
# COMPACT_ATOMS: atom_id res chain seq x y z
N MET A 1 -29.20 5.59 -2.98
CA MET A 1 -28.78 4.45 -3.82
C MET A 1 -29.64 4.28 -5.08
N PRO A 2 -30.99 4.15 -5.05
CA PRO A 2 -31.79 3.97 -6.27
C PRO A 2 -31.72 5.18 -7.23
N ALA A 3 -31.85 6.40 -6.70
CA ALA A 3 -31.76 7.64 -7.49
C ALA A 3 -30.40 7.83 -8.21
N LEU A 4 -29.31 7.29 -7.65
CA LEU A 4 -27.99 7.37 -8.26
C LEU A 4 -27.86 6.40 -9.45
N LEU A 5 -28.46 5.22 -9.34
CA LEU A 5 -28.50 4.23 -10.43
C LEU A 5 -29.37 4.71 -11.59
N GLU A 6 -30.52 5.32 -11.30
CA GLU A 6 -31.35 5.98 -12.32
C GLU A 6 -30.62 7.12 -13.01
N LYS A 7 -29.85 7.91 -12.25
CA LYS A 7 -28.98 8.96 -12.81
C LYS A 7 -27.90 8.39 -13.73
N ILE A 8 -27.30 7.26 -13.39
CA ILE A 8 -26.32 6.58 -14.25
C ILE A 8 -26.98 6.08 -15.53
N ALA A 9 -28.12 5.41 -15.42
CA ALA A 9 -28.86 4.89 -16.58
C ALA A 9 -29.31 6.01 -17.53
N THR A 10 -29.79 7.14 -17.00
CA THR A 10 -30.19 8.29 -17.82
C THR A 10 -28.99 8.92 -18.55
N LEU A 11 -27.84 9.06 -17.88
CA LEU A 11 -26.61 9.53 -18.50
C LEU A 11 -26.10 8.56 -19.59
N GLU A 12 -26.16 7.25 -19.35
CA GLU A 12 -25.74 6.24 -20.34
C GLU A 12 -26.63 6.24 -21.58
N LEU A 13 -27.96 6.34 -21.39
CA LEU A 13 -28.91 6.48 -22.50
C LEU A 13 -28.68 7.77 -23.28
N GLU A 14 -28.37 8.87 -22.59
CA GLU A 14 -28.06 10.14 -23.23
C GLU A 14 -26.77 10.09 -24.05
N ILE A 15 -25.73 9.42 -23.55
CA ILE A 15 -24.48 9.20 -24.29
C ILE A 15 -24.73 8.29 -25.49
N ALA A 16 -25.54 7.24 -25.35
CA ALA A 16 -25.82 6.30 -26.43
C ALA A 16 -26.60 6.91 -27.59
N ARG A 17 -27.55 7.82 -27.30
CA ARG A 17 -28.37 8.51 -28.33
C ARG A 17 -27.64 9.66 -29.03
N THR A 18 -26.58 10.21 -28.43
CA THR A 18 -25.92 11.40 -28.95
C THR A 18 -24.84 11.05 -29.97
N GLN A 19 -24.97 11.55 -31.20
CA GLN A 19 -23.96 11.35 -32.24
C GLN A 19 -22.69 12.15 -31.92
N LYS A 20 -21.52 11.54 -32.14
CA LYS A 20 -20.21 12.17 -31.94
C LYS A 20 -19.85 13.09 -33.10
N ASN A 21 -19.99 14.40 -32.90
CA ASN A 21 -19.62 15.46 -33.85
C ASN A 21 -18.86 16.58 -33.11
N LYS A 22 -18.19 17.49 -33.84
CA LYS A 22 -17.44 18.62 -33.22
C LYS A 22 -18.31 19.46 -32.28
N ALA A 23 -19.57 19.70 -32.63
CA ALA A 23 -20.52 20.46 -31.80
C ALA A 23 -20.96 19.72 -30.53
N THR A 24 -21.01 18.39 -30.55
CA THR A 24 -21.48 17.57 -29.42
C THR A 24 -20.34 17.05 -28.55
N ALA A 25 -19.09 17.14 -29.00
CA ALA A 25 -17.91 16.66 -28.29
C ALA A 25 -17.78 17.24 -26.87
N LYS A 26 -18.04 18.54 -26.71
CA LYS A 26 -18.04 19.22 -25.40
C LYS A 26 -19.11 18.64 -24.45
N HIS A 27 -20.35 18.50 -24.94
CA HIS A 27 -21.45 17.92 -24.16
C HIS A 27 -21.16 16.46 -23.78
N LEU A 28 -20.61 15.68 -24.71
CA LEU A 28 -20.19 14.30 -24.47
C LEU A 28 -19.10 14.21 -23.40
N GLY A 29 -18.11 15.11 -23.41
CA GLY A 29 -17.10 15.24 -22.36
C GLY A 29 -17.73 15.50 -20.98
N ASP A 30 -18.68 16.42 -20.92
CA ASP A 30 -19.40 16.75 -19.68
C ASP A 30 -20.25 15.57 -19.16
N LEU A 31 -20.96 14.87 -20.05
CA LEU A 31 -21.74 13.69 -19.70
C LEU A 31 -20.84 12.57 -19.18
N LYS A 32 -19.70 12.31 -19.83
CA LYS A 32 -18.72 11.31 -19.39
C LYS A 32 -18.11 11.65 -18.03
N ALA A 33 -17.77 12.92 -17.79
CA ALA A 33 -17.29 13.39 -16.50
C ALA A 33 -18.34 13.20 -15.39
N LYS A 34 -19.61 13.53 -15.67
CA LYS A 34 -20.73 13.30 -14.75
C LYS A 34 -20.96 11.81 -14.46
N LEU A 35 -20.90 10.97 -15.48
CA LEU A 35 -21.03 9.51 -15.36
C LEU A 35 -19.92 8.94 -14.48
N CYS A 36 -18.68 9.35 -14.73
CA CYS A 36 -17.51 8.95 -13.94
C CYS A 36 -17.65 9.34 -12.46
N ALA A 37 -18.07 10.59 -12.19
CA ALA A 37 -18.30 11.07 -10.84
C ALA A 37 -19.40 10.28 -10.11
N ALA A 38 -20.50 9.93 -10.79
CA ALA A 38 -21.58 9.11 -10.24
C ALA A 38 -21.13 7.67 -9.93
N ARG A 39 -20.34 7.05 -10.83
CA ARG A 39 -19.77 5.70 -10.62
C ARG A 39 -18.75 5.68 -9.48
N ARG A 40 -17.96 6.74 -9.32
CA ARG A 40 -17.05 6.88 -8.17
C ARG A 40 -17.79 6.88 -6.84
N GLU A 41 -18.94 7.54 -6.77
CA GLU A 41 -19.76 7.58 -5.55
C GLU A 41 -20.24 6.18 -5.14
N LEU A 42 -20.62 5.32 -6.11
CA LEU A 42 -20.97 3.91 -5.85
C LEU A 42 -19.81 3.08 -5.28
N ILE A 43 -18.60 3.29 -5.78
CA ILE A 43 -17.40 2.52 -5.40
C ILE A 43 -16.82 3.03 -4.07
N SER A 44 -16.99 4.32 -3.76
CA SER A 44 -16.47 4.92 -2.53
C SER A 44 -17.15 4.33 -1.30
N PRO A 45 -16.41 3.93 -0.24
CA PRO A 45 -17.04 3.48 1.00
C PRO A 45 -17.84 4.64 1.56
N GLU A 46 -19.14 4.44 1.79
CA GLU A 46 -19.90 5.40 2.57
C GLU A 46 -19.07 5.70 3.81
N LYS A 47 -18.83 6.99 4.10
CA LYS A 47 -18.15 7.41 5.32
C LYS A 47 -18.98 6.89 6.49
N ALA A 48 -18.65 5.69 6.95
CA ALA A 48 -19.27 5.09 8.10
C ALA A 48 -18.94 6.00 9.28
N GLY A 49 -19.95 6.72 9.75
CA GLY A 49 -19.89 7.36 11.05
C GLY A 49 -19.46 6.32 12.08
N GLY A 50 -18.40 6.62 12.83
CA GLY A 50 -18.06 6.03 14.11
C GLY A 50 -18.17 4.50 14.27
N GLY A 51 -17.02 3.82 14.28
CA GLY A 51 -16.71 2.90 15.37
C GLY A 51 -17.27 1.46 15.33
N GLY A 52 -17.85 1.00 14.23
CA GLY A 52 -18.13 -0.42 13.99
C GLY A 52 -17.28 -0.94 12.84
N LYS A 53 -16.33 -1.85 13.09
CA LYS A 53 -15.77 -2.66 12.00
C LYS A 53 -16.93 -3.48 11.43
N ALA A 54 -17.51 -3.03 10.31
CA ALA A 54 -18.22 -3.93 9.43
C ALA A 54 -17.29 -5.13 9.22
N LYS A 55 -17.76 -6.35 9.52
CA LYS A 55 -17.00 -7.57 9.23
C LYS A 55 -16.82 -7.65 7.72
N GLY A 56 -15.77 -7.01 7.22
CA GLY A 56 -15.35 -7.08 5.84
C GLY A 56 -15.01 -8.53 5.54
N PHE A 57 -15.77 -9.13 4.62
CA PHE A 57 -15.46 -10.40 3.97
C PHE A 57 -14.32 -10.21 2.97
N GLU A 58 -13.29 -9.44 3.32
CA GLU A 58 -12.14 -9.23 2.45
C GLU A 58 -11.22 -10.44 2.63
N VAL A 59 -11.13 -11.26 1.59
CA VAL A 59 -10.21 -12.40 1.58
C VAL A 59 -8.80 -11.86 1.77
N GLN A 60 -8.17 -12.26 2.88
CA GLN A 60 -6.82 -11.85 3.21
C GLN A 60 -5.89 -12.26 2.08
N ARG A 61 -5.04 -11.32 1.68
CA ARG A 61 -4.00 -11.56 0.70
C ARG A 61 -3.06 -12.63 1.24
N PHE A 62 -2.83 -13.67 0.45
CA PHE A 62 -1.96 -14.77 0.78
C PHE A 62 -1.00 -15.00 -0.39
N GLY A 63 0.27 -15.25 -0.09
CA GLY A 63 1.30 -15.49 -1.11
C GLY A 63 1.83 -14.23 -1.83
N ASP A 64 2.55 -14.49 -2.92
CA ASP A 64 3.40 -13.57 -3.66
C ASP A 64 2.70 -12.89 -4.84
N SER A 65 1.61 -13.47 -5.33
CA SER A 65 0.75 -12.86 -6.33
C SER A 65 -0.72 -13.25 -6.13
N ARG A 66 -1.64 -12.42 -6.62
CA ARG A 66 -3.09 -12.62 -6.56
C ARG A 66 -3.68 -12.55 -7.98
N CYS A 67 -4.19 -13.66 -8.49
CA CYS A 67 -4.90 -13.72 -9.77
C CYS A 67 -6.40 -13.92 -9.56
N ALA A 68 -7.23 -13.13 -10.24
CA ALA A 68 -8.68 -13.22 -10.16
C ALA A 68 -9.27 -13.86 -11.42
N LEU A 69 -10.02 -14.94 -11.27
CA LEU A 69 -10.73 -15.63 -12.34
C LEU A 69 -12.10 -14.99 -12.55
N ILE A 70 -12.36 -14.50 -13.77
CA ILE A 70 -13.59 -13.83 -14.18
C ILE A 70 -14.14 -14.54 -15.42
N GLY A 71 -15.42 -14.85 -15.43
CA GLY A 71 -16.06 -15.52 -16.57
C GLY A 71 -17.52 -15.79 -16.30
N PHE A 72 -18.28 -16.09 -17.35
CA PHE A 72 -19.69 -16.50 -17.23
C PHE A 72 -19.82 -17.83 -16.49
N PRO A 73 -20.97 -18.12 -15.85
CA PRO A 73 -21.32 -19.48 -15.48
C PRO A 73 -21.11 -20.45 -16.65
N SER A 74 -20.76 -21.69 -16.35
CA SER A 74 -20.68 -22.78 -17.34
C SER A 74 -19.56 -22.66 -18.39
N VAL A 75 -18.64 -21.70 -18.26
CA VAL A 75 -17.40 -21.64 -19.08
C VAL A 75 -16.29 -22.57 -18.56
N GLY A 76 -16.48 -23.19 -17.39
CA GLY A 76 -15.50 -24.10 -16.78
C GLY A 76 -14.51 -23.46 -15.80
N LYS A 77 -14.81 -22.27 -15.27
CA LYS A 77 -13.96 -21.54 -14.30
C LYS A 77 -13.64 -22.35 -13.04
N SER A 78 -14.63 -22.95 -12.38
CA SER A 78 -14.41 -23.71 -11.15
C SER A 78 -13.70 -25.05 -11.42
N SER A 79 -13.94 -25.65 -12.59
CA SER A 79 -13.19 -26.80 -13.09
C SER A 79 -11.72 -26.44 -13.32
N LEU A 80 -11.44 -25.26 -13.90
CA LEU A 80 -10.08 -24.75 -14.10
C LEU A 80 -9.37 -24.52 -12.75
N LEU A 81 -10.03 -23.92 -11.77
CA LEU A 81 -9.46 -23.74 -10.43
C LEU A 81 -9.11 -25.08 -9.78
N THR A 82 -9.99 -26.08 -9.91
CA THR A 82 -9.76 -27.44 -9.40
C THR A 82 -8.57 -28.09 -10.10
N ALA A 83 -8.49 -27.98 -11.42
CA ALA A 83 -7.39 -28.55 -12.22
C ALA A 83 -6.03 -27.93 -11.87
N LEU A 84 -5.98 -26.62 -11.63
CA LEU A 84 -4.72 -25.92 -11.31
C LEU A 84 -4.27 -26.11 -9.85
N THR A 85 -5.21 -26.26 -8.91
CA THR A 85 -4.88 -26.34 -7.47
C THR A 85 -4.76 -27.76 -6.96
N GLY A 86 -5.26 -28.76 -7.69
CA GLY A 86 -5.30 -30.16 -7.26
C GLY A 86 -6.26 -30.42 -6.09
N VAL A 87 -6.91 -29.39 -5.54
CA VAL A 87 -7.94 -29.51 -4.50
C VAL A 87 -9.28 -29.55 -5.21
N GLN A 88 -10.06 -30.62 -5.01
CA GLN A 88 -11.44 -30.65 -5.47
C GLN A 88 -12.16 -29.45 -4.86
N SER A 89 -12.57 -28.50 -5.71
CA SER A 89 -13.52 -27.49 -5.30
C SER A 89 -14.75 -28.25 -4.81
N GLU A 90 -14.99 -28.25 -3.49
CA GLU A 90 -16.30 -28.64 -2.96
C GLU A 90 -17.30 -27.68 -3.62
N ALA A 91 -17.83 -28.10 -4.76
CA ALA A 91 -18.87 -27.40 -5.47
C ALA A 91 -20.05 -27.38 -4.50
N ALA A 92 -20.24 -26.26 -3.82
CA ALA A 92 -21.49 -25.99 -3.12
C ALA A 92 -22.58 -26.07 -4.20
N ALA A 93 -23.29 -27.19 -4.21
CA ALA A 93 -24.19 -27.63 -5.28
C ALA A 93 -25.51 -26.83 -5.31
N TYR A 94 -25.43 -25.50 -5.33
CA TYR A 94 -26.58 -24.67 -5.66
C TYR A 94 -26.13 -23.56 -6.61
N GLU A 95 -26.79 -23.46 -7.75
CA GLU A 95 -26.62 -22.44 -8.79
C GLU A 95 -26.87 -20.99 -8.32
N PHE A 96 -27.02 -20.76 -7.01
CA PHE A 96 -27.17 -19.44 -6.40
C PHE A 96 -26.40 -19.26 -5.08
N THR A 97 -25.52 -20.20 -4.68
CA THR A 97 -24.76 -20.06 -3.42
C THR A 97 -23.25 -20.16 -3.63
N THR A 98 -22.57 -19.02 -3.67
CA THR A 98 -21.33 -18.73 -2.91
C THR A 98 -20.87 -17.33 -3.30
N LEU A 99 -21.34 -16.27 -2.61
CA LEU A 99 -20.74 -14.93 -2.72
C LEU A 99 -19.39 -14.83 -1.96
N THR A 100 -18.76 -15.98 -1.69
CA THR A 100 -17.51 -16.13 -0.97
C THR A 100 -16.46 -16.59 -1.96
N CYS A 101 -15.51 -15.73 -2.33
CA CYS A 101 -14.44 -16.10 -3.25
C CYS A 101 -13.66 -17.29 -2.66
N ILE A 102 -13.56 -18.40 -3.39
CA ILE A 102 -12.79 -19.56 -2.96
C ILE A 102 -11.33 -19.29 -3.36
N PRO A 103 -10.40 -19.15 -2.40
CA PRO A 103 -8.99 -19.00 -2.70
C PRO A 103 -8.37 -20.37 -2.98
N GLY A 104 -7.81 -20.53 -4.17
CA GLY A 104 -6.85 -21.57 -4.49
C GLY A 104 -5.43 -21.04 -4.34
N VAL A 105 -4.47 -21.89 -3.95
CA VAL A 105 -3.05 -21.51 -3.94
C VAL A 105 -2.32 -22.51 -4.82
N ILE A 106 -1.54 -21.99 -5.76
CA ILE A 106 -0.62 -22.78 -6.58
C ILE A 106 0.81 -22.37 -6.23
N ASN A 107 1.72 -23.34 -6.27
CA ASN A 107 3.15 -23.10 -6.14
C ASN A 107 3.77 -23.29 -7.53
N TYR A 108 4.36 -22.23 -8.09
CA TYR A 108 5.00 -22.25 -9.40
C TYR A 108 6.32 -21.49 -9.33
N ASN A 109 7.42 -22.09 -9.77
CA ASN A 109 8.78 -21.51 -9.72
C ASN A 109 9.13 -20.90 -8.35
N ASP A 110 8.89 -21.65 -7.26
CA ASP A 110 9.12 -21.24 -5.86
C ASP A 110 8.27 -20.05 -5.37
N CYS A 111 7.28 -19.61 -6.15
CA CYS A 111 6.37 -18.54 -5.81
C CYS A 111 4.97 -19.09 -5.49
N LYS A 112 4.33 -18.48 -4.49
CA LYS A 112 2.95 -18.82 -4.10
C LYS A 112 1.99 -17.87 -4.79
N ILE A 113 1.21 -18.38 -5.74
CA ILE A 113 0.21 -17.57 -6.46
C ILE A 113 -1.18 -17.93 -5.92
N GLN A 114 -1.89 -16.93 -5.40
CA GLN A 114 -3.27 -17.06 -4.93
C GLN A 114 -4.23 -16.85 -6.10
N LEU A 115 -4.94 -17.92 -6.48
CA LEU A 115 -6.04 -17.88 -7.44
C LEU A 115 -7.34 -17.59 -6.70
N LEU A 116 -8.19 -16.72 -7.25
CA LEU A 116 -9.47 -16.37 -6.66
C LEU A 116 -10.57 -16.56 -7.67
N ASP A 117 -11.54 -17.40 -7.32
CA ASP A 117 -12.77 -17.48 -8.07
C ASP A 117 -13.65 -16.26 -7.73
N LEU A 118 -13.91 -15.38 -8.71
CA LEU A 118 -14.88 -14.30 -8.60
C LEU A 118 -16.23 -14.73 -9.20
N PRO A 119 -17.21 -15.14 -8.39
CA PRO A 119 -18.56 -15.43 -8.88
C PRO A 119 -19.27 -14.13 -9.27
N GLY A 120 -19.92 -14.13 -10.44
CA GLY A 120 -20.98 -13.16 -10.76
C GLY A 120 -20.55 -11.69 -10.94
N ILE A 121 -19.65 -11.38 -11.87
CA ILE A 121 -19.55 -9.99 -12.40
C ILE A 121 -20.68 -9.70 -13.40
N ILE A 122 -21.36 -10.73 -13.89
CA ILE A 122 -22.32 -10.59 -14.97
C ILE A 122 -23.61 -10.01 -14.41
N THR A 123 -23.91 -8.78 -14.80
CA THR A 123 -25.18 -8.07 -14.63
C THR A 123 -25.51 -7.66 -13.18
N GLY A 124 -24.87 -6.60 -12.70
CA GLY A 124 -25.36 -5.87 -11.51
C GLY A 124 -24.34 -5.59 -10.42
N ALA A 125 -23.09 -6.06 -10.56
CA ALA A 125 -22.01 -5.69 -9.64
C ALA A 125 -21.74 -4.17 -9.69
N ALA A 126 -21.75 -3.57 -10.88
CA ALA A 126 -21.67 -2.12 -11.09
C ALA A 126 -22.88 -1.36 -10.49
N GLN A 127 -24.03 -2.00 -10.36
CA GLN A 127 -25.24 -1.39 -9.79
C GLN A 127 -25.18 -1.27 -8.25
N GLY A 128 -24.09 -1.67 -7.60
CA GLY A 128 -23.87 -1.42 -6.16
C GLY A 128 -24.87 -2.09 -5.22
N LYS A 129 -25.74 -2.99 -5.71
CA LYS A 129 -26.68 -3.74 -4.87
C LYS A 129 -25.93 -4.85 -4.10
N GLY A 130 -25.82 -4.70 -2.79
CA GLY A 130 -25.37 -5.75 -1.86
C GLY A 130 -23.87 -6.13 -1.95
N ARG A 131 -23.59 -7.45 -1.97
CA ARG A 131 -22.24 -8.03 -1.89
C ARG A 131 -21.40 -7.89 -3.18
N GLY A 132 -21.97 -7.42 -4.29
CA GLY A 132 -21.23 -7.19 -5.56
C GLY A 132 -20.07 -6.19 -5.43
N ARG A 133 -20.21 -5.23 -4.51
CA ARG A 133 -19.13 -4.30 -4.15
C ARG A 133 -17.87 -5.00 -3.59
N GLN A 134 -18.04 -6.14 -2.93
CA GLN A 134 -16.94 -6.92 -2.35
C GLN A 134 -16.18 -7.69 -3.45
N VAL A 135 -16.90 -8.18 -4.46
CA VAL A 135 -16.33 -8.81 -5.66
C VAL A 135 -15.49 -7.79 -6.42
N ILE A 136 -15.99 -6.56 -6.56
CA ILE A 136 -15.26 -5.43 -7.15
C ILE A 136 -13.99 -5.10 -6.38
N ALA A 137 -14.08 -4.99 -5.04
CA ALA A 137 -12.90 -4.72 -4.20
C ALA A 137 -11.84 -5.82 -4.37
N THR A 138 -12.29 -7.08 -4.45
CA THR A 138 -11.43 -8.24 -4.67
C THR A 138 -10.75 -8.18 -6.04
N ALA A 139 -11.50 -7.87 -7.10
CA ALA A 139 -10.96 -7.69 -8.46
C ALA A 139 -9.94 -6.55 -8.54
N ARG A 140 -10.20 -5.41 -7.87
CA ARG A 140 -9.27 -4.27 -7.83
C ARG A 140 -7.98 -4.57 -7.06
N SER A 141 -8.02 -5.50 -6.12
CA SER A 141 -6.84 -5.92 -5.35
C SER A 141 -6.01 -7.00 -6.05
N ALA A 142 -6.50 -7.55 -7.16
CA ALA A 142 -5.77 -8.56 -7.92
C ALA A 142 -4.61 -7.92 -8.69
N ASP A 143 -3.52 -8.68 -8.79
CA ASP A 143 -2.34 -8.32 -9.57
C ASP A 143 -2.64 -8.57 -11.07
N MET A 144 -3.32 -9.69 -11.36
CA MET A 144 -3.76 -10.09 -12.71
C MET A 144 -5.21 -10.58 -12.74
N ILE A 145 -5.89 -10.37 -13.86
CA ILE A 145 -7.20 -10.94 -14.18
C ILE A 145 -7.05 -12.05 -15.22
N LEU A 146 -7.68 -13.20 -14.94
CA LEU A 146 -7.83 -14.31 -15.88
C LEU A 146 -9.28 -14.32 -16.36
N MET A 147 -9.50 -13.91 -17.61
CA MET A 147 -10.83 -13.88 -18.20
C MET A 147 -11.11 -15.21 -18.91
N VAL A 148 -11.86 -16.09 -18.26
CA VAL A 148 -12.23 -17.40 -18.80
C VAL A 148 -13.44 -17.26 -19.72
N LEU A 149 -13.26 -17.64 -20.97
CA LEU A 149 -14.23 -17.56 -22.06
C LEU A 149 -14.49 -18.96 -22.65
N ASP A 150 -15.66 -19.13 -23.24
CA ASP A 150 -15.99 -20.33 -24.00
C ASP A 150 -15.54 -20.15 -25.45
N ALA A 151 -14.64 -21.00 -25.94
CA ALA A 151 -14.09 -20.90 -27.29
C ALA A 151 -15.12 -21.16 -28.39
N THR A 152 -16.25 -21.81 -28.06
CA THR A 152 -17.34 -22.09 -29.01
C THR A 152 -18.27 -20.91 -29.23
N LYS A 153 -18.16 -19.84 -28.43
CA LYS A 153 -19.06 -18.69 -28.45
C LYS A 153 -18.36 -17.47 -29.02
N ASP A 154 -19.17 -16.55 -29.54
CA ASP A 154 -18.69 -15.27 -30.06
C ASP A 154 -18.08 -14.37 -28.97
N ASP A 155 -17.25 -13.43 -29.42
CA ASP A 155 -16.51 -12.46 -28.59
C ASP A 155 -17.43 -11.50 -27.80
N ALA A 156 -18.75 -11.57 -27.97
CA ALA A 156 -19.74 -10.81 -27.21
C ALA A 156 -19.56 -10.97 -25.69
N GLN A 157 -19.16 -12.16 -25.23
CA GLN A 157 -18.86 -12.42 -23.82
C GLN A 157 -17.69 -11.57 -23.32
N ARG A 158 -16.61 -11.50 -24.10
CA ARG A 158 -15.43 -10.70 -23.79
C ARG A 158 -15.76 -9.22 -23.74
N GLN A 159 -16.54 -8.72 -24.70
CA GLN A 159 -16.92 -7.31 -24.77
C GLN A 159 -17.75 -6.89 -23.55
N LEU A 160 -18.73 -7.71 -23.14
CA LEU A 160 -19.57 -7.41 -21.98
C LEU A 160 -18.75 -7.40 -20.69
N LEU A 161 -17.90 -8.40 -20.46
CA LEU A 161 -17.04 -8.44 -19.27
C LEU A 161 -16.02 -7.30 -19.24
N THR A 162 -15.46 -6.94 -20.38
CA THR A 162 -14.52 -5.81 -20.51
C THR A 162 -15.21 -4.49 -20.18
N LYS A 163 -16.45 -4.29 -20.64
CA LYS A 163 -17.26 -3.11 -20.32
C LYS A 163 -17.52 -3.01 -18.82
N GLU A 164 -17.97 -4.09 -18.19
CA GLU A 164 -18.24 -4.12 -16.73
C GLU A 164 -16.98 -3.80 -15.90
N LEU A 165 -15.83 -4.37 -16.27
CA LEU A 165 -14.57 -4.10 -15.57
C LEU A 165 -14.10 -2.64 -15.77
N ASN A 166 -14.29 -2.08 -16.97
CA ASN A 166 -14.03 -0.68 -17.24
C ASN A 166 -14.93 0.25 -16.44
N ASP A 167 -16.20 -0.10 -16.28
CA ASP A 167 -17.18 0.68 -15.52
C ASP A 167 -16.84 0.73 -14.02
N VAL A 168 -16.23 -0.33 -13.52
CA VAL A 168 -15.70 -0.45 -12.16
C VAL A 168 -14.36 0.30 -11.97
N GLY A 169 -13.75 0.78 -13.05
CA GLY A 169 -12.49 1.53 -13.02
C GLY A 169 -11.24 0.64 -13.05
N ILE A 170 -11.36 -0.58 -13.56
CA ILE A 170 -10.24 -1.45 -13.91
C ILE A 170 -9.98 -1.31 -15.41
N ARG A 171 -8.73 -1.03 -15.79
CA ARG A 171 -8.28 -0.93 -17.19
C ARG A 171 -7.46 -2.16 -17.52
N LEU A 172 -7.94 -2.95 -18.47
CA LEU A 172 -7.32 -4.21 -18.89
C LEU A 172 -6.27 -3.95 -19.98
N ASN A 173 -5.06 -4.48 -19.80
CA ASN A 173 -3.96 -4.46 -20.79
C ASN A 173 -3.60 -3.06 -21.35
N LYS A 174 -3.91 -2.00 -20.60
CA LYS A 174 -3.55 -0.62 -20.95
C LYS A 174 -2.42 -0.13 -20.07
N ALA A 175 -1.47 0.59 -20.66
CA ALA A 175 -0.49 1.38 -19.92
C ALA A 175 -1.15 2.66 -19.38
N ARG A 176 -0.50 3.29 -18.39
CA ARG A 176 -0.97 4.58 -17.87
C ARG A 176 -0.78 5.67 -18.94
N PRO A 177 -1.81 6.49 -19.21
CA PRO A 177 -1.67 7.57 -20.18
C PRO A 177 -0.60 8.58 -19.77
N LYS A 178 0.21 9.03 -20.73
CA LYS A 178 1.28 10.03 -20.52
C LYS A 178 0.74 11.45 -20.57
N ILE A 179 -0.18 11.75 -19.65
CA ILE A 179 -0.74 13.09 -19.46
C ILE A 179 -0.28 13.61 -18.11
N SER A 180 0.36 14.77 -18.10
CA SER A 180 0.70 15.45 -16.86
C SER A 180 -0.35 16.53 -16.56
N VAL A 181 -0.92 16.45 -15.36
CA VAL A 181 -1.94 17.40 -14.88
C VAL A 181 -1.41 18.02 -13.60
N THR A 182 -0.99 19.29 -13.67
CA THR A 182 -0.43 20.01 -12.52
C THR A 182 -1.38 21.12 -12.08
N LYS A 183 -1.77 21.11 -10.80
CA LYS A 183 -2.66 22.14 -10.25
C LYS A 183 -1.84 23.35 -9.86
N THR A 184 -2.15 24.51 -10.43
CA THR A 184 -1.48 25.77 -10.11
C THR A 184 -2.31 26.58 -9.12
N LYS A 185 -1.68 27.49 -8.37
CA LYS A 185 -2.41 28.39 -7.45
C LYS A 185 -3.11 29.51 -8.21
N THR A 186 -2.49 29.99 -9.29
CA THR A 186 -2.93 31.08 -10.16
C THR A 186 -2.51 30.78 -11.60
N GLY A 187 -3.15 31.41 -12.60
CA GLY A 187 -2.78 31.28 -14.01
C GLY A 187 -3.77 30.55 -14.91
N GLY A 188 -4.95 30.18 -14.40
CA GLY A 188 -6.05 29.62 -15.18
C GLY A 188 -5.76 28.26 -15.81
N PHE A 189 -6.45 27.97 -16.91
CA PHE A 189 -6.30 26.75 -17.70
C PHE A 189 -5.21 26.93 -18.77
N LYS A 190 -4.19 26.07 -18.73
CA LYS A 190 -3.16 25.97 -19.77
C LYS A 190 -3.18 24.57 -20.36
N PHE A 191 -3.13 24.50 -21.68
CA PHE A 191 -3.17 23.24 -22.41
C PHE A 191 -2.06 23.23 -23.46
N ASN A 192 -1.13 22.31 -23.29
CA ASN A 192 -0.02 22.07 -24.21
C ASN A 192 -0.09 20.62 -24.69
N ALA A 193 0.01 20.40 -26.01
CA ALA A 193 0.07 19.08 -26.60
C ALA A 193 1.37 18.94 -27.40
N THR A 194 2.13 17.88 -27.15
CA THR A 194 3.35 17.56 -27.92
C THR A 194 3.01 16.83 -29.23
N CYS A 195 1.84 16.19 -29.29
CA CYS A 195 1.38 15.39 -30.43
C CYS A 195 0.09 15.95 -31.05
N THR A 196 -0.23 15.52 -32.26
CA THR A 196 -1.51 15.81 -32.92
C THR A 196 -2.62 14.98 -32.28
N LEU A 197 -3.61 15.65 -31.70
CA LEU A 197 -4.71 15.02 -30.97
C LEU A 197 -5.91 14.79 -31.88
N THR A 198 -6.44 13.57 -31.86
CA THR A 198 -7.59 13.16 -32.70
C THR A 198 -8.93 13.43 -32.01
N GLU A 199 -9.06 13.04 -30.74
CA GLU A 199 -10.31 13.15 -29.98
C GLU A 199 -10.30 14.26 -28.91
N LEU A 200 -9.11 14.61 -28.40
CA LEU A 200 -8.97 15.50 -27.25
C LEU A 200 -8.74 16.95 -27.70
N SER A 201 -9.70 17.84 -27.43
CA SER A 201 -9.54 19.28 -27.67
C SER A 201 -9.45 20.07 -26.36
N ALA A 202 -8.83 21.25 -26.42
CA ALA A 202 -8.71 22.14 -25.27
C ALA A 202 -10.09 22.51 -24.67
N GLU A 203 -11.10 22.68 -25.52
CA GLU A 203 -12.48 22.99 -25.11
C GLU A 203 -13.13 21.84 -24.33
N VAL A 204 -12.92 20.59 -24.76
CA VAL A 204 -13.43 19.39 -24.09
C VAL A 204 -12.72 19.18 -22.75
N CYS A 205 -11.40 19.34 -22.71
CA CYS A 205 -10.63 19.30 -21.46
C CYS A 205 -11.14 20.33 -20.45
N TYR A 206 -11.38 21.56 -20.91
CA TYR A 206 -11.89 22.64 -20.06
C TYR A 206 -13.26 22.30 -19.47
N SER A 207 -14.17 21.74 -20.27
CA SER A 207 -15.52 21.40 -19.81
C SER A 207 -15.50 20.29 -18.74
N ILE A 208 -14.67 19.26 -18.95
CA ILE A 208 -14.41 18.20 -17.98
C ILE A 208 -13.83 18.80 -16.68
N LEU A 209 -12.78 19.62 -16.75
CA LEU A 209 -12.17 20.24 -15.58
C LEU A 209 -13.15 21.10 -14.77
N HIS A 210 -14.03 21.82 -15.46
CA HIS A 210 -15.08 22.62 -14.82
C HIS A 210 -16.04 21.73 -14.02
N GLN A 211 -16.44 20.57 -14.55
CA GLN A 211 -17.23 19.58 -13.84
C GLN A 211 -16.50 19.03 -12.59
N TYR A 212 -15.18 18.87 -12.67
CA TYR A 212 -14.33 18.48 -11.55
C TYR A 212 -13.98 19.63 -10.58
N LYS A 213 -14.49 20.85 -10.82
CA LYS A 213 -14.21 22.07 -10.03
C LYS A 213 -12.72 22.40 -9.94
N MET A 214 -11.97 22.19 -11.03
CA MET A 214 -10.55 22.51 -11.12
C MET A 214 -10.35 23.63 -12.14
N PHE A 215 -10.02 24.83 -11.66
CA PHE A 215 -9.96 26.04 -12.51
C PHE A 215 -8.52 26.44 -12.88
N ASN A 216 -7.55 26.15 -12.02
CA ASN A 216 -6.14 26.50 -12.21
C ASN A 216 -5.33 25.23 -12.43
N VAL A 217 -5.11 24.86 -13.69
CA VAL A 217 -4.48 23.60 -14.07
C VAL A 217 -3.65 23.81 -15.33
N ASP A 218 -2.44 23.28 -15.31
CA ASP A 218 -1.57 23.16 -16.48
C ASP A 218 -1.51 21.70 -16.91
N ILE A 219 -1.89 21.46 -18.16
CA ILE A 219 -1.99 20.14 -18.77
C ILE A 219 -0.98 20.04 -19.90
N ILE A 220 -0.15 19.00 -19.84
CA ILE A 220 0.75 18.64 -20.92
C ILE A 220 0.43 17.20 -21.37
N VAL A 221 0.04 17.07 -22.63
CA VAL A 221 -0.32 15.80 -23.28
C VAL A 221 0.83 15.35 -24.17
N HIS A 222 1.43 14.19 -23.86
CA HIS A 222 2.58 13.67 -24.60
C HIS A 222 2.24 12.57 -25.63
N GLU A 223 1.00 12.08 -25.65
CA GLU A 223 0.53 11.03 -26.57
C GLU A 223 -0.94 11.25 -26.97
N ASP A 224 -1.39 10.63 -28.06
CA ASP A 224 -2.77 10.77 -28.55
C ASP A 224 -3.74 10.06 -27.58
N ALA A 225 -4.35 10.85 -26.70
CA ALA A 225 -5.19 10.37 -25.62
C ALA A 225 -6.66 10.59 -25.91
N THR A 226 -7.50 9.63 -25.50
CA THR A 226 -8.96 9.78 -25.61
C THR A 226 -9.53 10.59 -24.43
N ILE A 227 -10.80 11.00 -24.55
CA ILE A 227 -11.53 11.64 -23.45
C ILE A 227 -11.54 10.76 -22.18
N ASP A 228 -11.66 9.45 -22.34
CA ASP A 228 -11.72 8.51 -21.22
C ASP A 228 -10.35 8.39 -20.53
N ASP A 229 -9.26 8.40 -21.30
CA ASP A 229 -7.89 8.37 -20.77
C ASP A 229 -7.58 9.65 -19.98
N PHE A 230 -8.07 10.81 -20.43
CA PHE A 230 -7.96 12.07 -19.68
C PHE A 230 -8.72 12.01 -18.35
N ILE A 231 -9.96 11.50 -18.35
CA ILE A 231 -10.75 11.31 -17.12
C ILE A 231 -10.04 10.33 -16.17
N ASP A 232 -9.41 9.28 -16.68
CA ASP A 232 -8.69 8.31 -15.85
C ASP A 232 -7.49 8.92 -15.13
N VAL A 233 -6.75 9.83 -15.79
CA VAL A 233 -5.66 10.58 -15.17
C VAL A 233 -6.17 11.54 -14.09
N LEU A 234 -7.31 12.19 -14.32
CA LEU A 234 -7.94 13.04 -13.30
C LEU A 234 -8.36 12.25 -12.05
N GLU A 235 -8.90 11.05 -12.26
CA GLU A 235 -9.35 10.16 -11.17
C GLU A 235 -8.21 9.44 -10.44
N GLU A 236 -7.00 9.39 -10.98
CA GLU A 236 -5.84 8.80 -10.31
C GLU A 236 -5.54 9.50 -8.96
N THR A 237 -5.82 10.80 -8.86
CA THR A 237 -5.65 11.60 -7.64
C THR A 237 -6.84 11.52 -6.66
N GLY A 238 -7.90 10.78 -7.02
CA GLY A 238 -9.16 10.70 -6.28
C GLY A 238 -9.21 9.66 -5.16
N THR A 239 -10.38 9.47 -4.56
CA THR A 239 -10.64 8.49 -3.47
C THR A 239 -10.64 7.03 -3.93
N ALA A 240 -10.78 6.77 -5.23
CA ALA A 240 -10.76 5.44 -5.81
C ALA A 240 -9.91 5.45 -7.10
N PRO A 241 -8.58 5.27 -7.00
CA PRO A 241 -7.70 5.34 -8.15
C PRO A 241 -8.04 4.22 -9.15
N ARG A 242 -7.85 4.53 -10.44
CA ARG A 242 -7.97 3.56 -11.52
C ARG A 242 -6.87 2.51 -11.41
N GLN A 243 -7.27 1.25 -11.53
CA GLN A 243 -6.33 0.13 -11.47
C GLN A 243 -6.03 -0.32 -12.90
N TYR A 244 -4.76 -0.27 -13.28
CA TYR A 244 -4.29 -0.82 -14.54
C TYR A 244 -3.80 -2.23 -14.27
N CYS A 245 -4.48 -3.21 -14.85
CA CYS A 245 -4.25 -4.62 -14.55
C CYS A 245 -4.04 -5.38 -15.86
N LYS A 246 -3.11 -6.33 -15.83
CA LYS A 246 -2.92 -7.25 -16.94
C LYS A 246 -4.04 -8.29 -16.93
N CYS A 247 -4.53 -8.63 -18.12
CA CYS A 247 -5.65 -9.52 -18.34
C CYS A 247 -5.25 -10.58 -19.37
N LEU A 248 -5.35 -11.85 -18.98
CA LEU A 248 -5.16 -12.98 -19.88
C LEU A 248 -6.52 -13.55 -20.28
N TYR A 249 -6.78 -13.65 -21.58
CA TYR A 249 -7.99 -14.25 -22.13
C TYR A 249 -7.78 -15.75 -22.26
N VAL A 250 -8.52 -16.54 -21.49
CA VAL A 250 -8.40 -18.00 -21.43
C VAL A 250 -9.60 -18.61 -22.14
N TYR A 251 -9.40 -19.06 -23.38
CA TYR A 251 -10.41 -19.73 -24.18
C TYR A 251 -10.46 -21.21 -23.85
N ASN A 252 -11.50 -21.63 -23.13
CA ASN A 252 -11.74 -23.02 -22.75
C ASN A 252 -12.63 -23.75 -23.77
N LYS A 253 -12.66 -25.10 -23.70
CA LYS A 253 -13.44 -26.00 -24.56
C LYS A 253 -12.94 -26.11 -26.01
N ILE A 254 -11.63 -26.02 -26.20
CA ILE A 254 -11.00 -26.16 -27.53
C ILE A 254 -11.21 -27.56 -28.14
N ASP A 255 -11.61 -28.53 -27.32
CA ASP A 255 -11.96 -29.87 -27.75
C ASP A 255 -13.18 -29.94 -28.68
N MET A 256 -13.97 -28.85 -28.75
CA MET A 256 -15.11 -28.72 -29.66
C MET A 256 -14.79 -27.94 -30.94
N LEU A 257 -13.55 -27.45 -31.09
CA LEU A 257 -13.12 -26.63 -32.22
C LEU A 257 -12.19 -27.38 -33.18
N ASN A 258 -12.14 -26.91 -34.41
CA ASN A 258 -11.17 -27.36 -35.40
C ASN A 258 -9.79 -26.76 -35.14
N ILE A 259 -8.73 -27.45 -35.53
CA ILE A 259 -7.33 -27.01 -35.33
C ILE A 259 -7.10 -25.59 -35.89
N SER A 260 -7.65 -25.28 -37.08
CA SER A 260 -7.52 -23.95 -37.68
C SER A 260 -8.16 -22.83 -36.84
N GLN A 261 -9.30 -23.10 -36.20
CA GLN A 261 -9.97 -22.14 -35.31
C GLN A 261 -9.21 -21.98 -34.00
N VAL A 262 -8.67 -23.08 -33.46
CA VAL A 262 -7.80 -23.03 -32.28
C VAL A 262 -6.55 -22.18 -32.57
N GLU A 263 -5.96 -22.32 -33.74
CA GLU A 263 -4.79 -21.55 -34.15
C GLU A 263 -5.11 -20.05 -34.31
N GLU A 264 -6.26 -19.72 -34.90
CA GLU A 264 -6.73 -18.34 -34.99
C GLU A 264 -6.92 -17.70 -33.60
N LEU A 265 -7.56 -18.43 -32.67
CA LEU A 265 -7.71 -17.99 -31.28
C LEU A 265 -6.37 -17.86 -30.56
N ALA A 266 -5.43 -18.77 -30.79
CA ALA A 266 -4.10 -18.74 -30.17
C ALA A 266 -3.24 -17.56 -30.63
N ARG A 267 -3.41 -17.09 -31.88
CA ARG A 267 -2.68 -15.94 -32.43
C ARG A 267 -3.17 -14.59 -31.91
N GLN A 268 -4.32 -14.53 -31.24
CA GLN A 268 -4.83 -13.28 -30.68
C GLN A 268 -3.89 -12.73 -29.60
N PRO A 269 -3.89 -11.41 -29.36
CA PRO A 269 -3.08 -10.83 -28.30
C PRO A 269 -3.63 -11.20 -26.92
N TYR A 270 -2.73 -11.61 -26.02
CA TYR A 270 -3.05 -12.01 -24.64
C TYR A 270 -4.05 -13.17 -24.53
N SER A 271 -4.11 -14.06 -25.52
CA SER A 271 -4.97 -15.24 -25.51
C SER A 271 -4.19 -16.52 -25.18
N VAL A 272 -4.85 -17.42 -24.46
CA VAL A 272 -4.40 -18.80 -24.23
C VAL A 272 -5.59 -19.73 -24.48
N VAL A 273 -5.33 -20.79 -25.22
CA VAL A 273 -6.32 -21.82 -25.58
C VAL A 273 -6.11 -23.04 -24.69
N ILE A 274 -7.17 -23.52 -24.03
CA ILE A 274 -7.11 -24.66 -23.09
C ILE A 274 -8.31 -25.60 -23.26
N SER A 275 -8.15 -26.85 -22.87
CA SER A 275 -9.26 -27.78 -22.62
C SER A 275 -9.12 -28.35 -21.22
N VAL A 276 -9.97 -27.89 -20.29
CA VAL A 276 -9.97 -28.41 -18.91
C VAL A 276 -10.46 -29.86 -18.87
N SER A 277 -11.40 -30.24 -19.75
CA SER A 277 -11.94 -31.61 -19.81
C SER A 277 -10.88 -32.64 -20.22
N LYS A 278 -10.03 -32.28 -21.18
CA LYS A 278 -8.95 -33.14 -21.69
C LYS A 278 -7.58 -32.88 -21.03
N GLY A 279 -7.48 -31.90 -20.14
CA GLY A 279 -6.22 -31.50 -19.52
C GLY A 279 -5.20 -30.89 -20.48
N LEU A 280 -5.64 -30.30 -21.60
CA LEU A 280 -4.76 -29.75 -22.63
C LEU A 280 -4.46 -28.26 -22.36
N GLY A 281 -3.19 -27.86 -22.51
CA GLY A 281 -2.76 -26.47 -22.47
C GLY A 281 -2.68 -25.84 -21.07
N LEU A 282 -2.83 -26.64 -20.00
CA LEU A 282 -2.76 -26.15 -18.61
C LEU A 282 -1.34 -25.66 -18.24
N ASP A 283 -0.31 -26.38 -18.68
CA ASP A 283 1.09 -25.99 -18.41
C ASP A 283 1.44 -24.68 -19.12
N GLY A 284 1.06 -24.56 -20.40
CA GLY A 284 1.22 -23.32 -21.16
C GLY A 284 0.45 -22.14 -20.57
N LEU A 285 -0.68 -22.38 -19.93
CA LEU A 285 -1.40 -21.36 -19.17
C LEU A 285 -0.59 -20.90 -17.95
N LEU A 286 -0.03 -21.82 -17.17
CA LEU A 286 0.82 -21.49 -16.00
C LEU A 286 2.06 -20.70 -16.41
N ASP A 287 2.74 -21.11 -17.47
CA ASP A 287 3.88 -20.39 -18.05
C ASP A 287 3.50 -18.97 -18.47
N ARG A 288 2.35 -18.82 -19.14
CA ARG A 288 1.90 -17.50 -19.57
C ARG A 288 1.50 -16.61 -18.40
N ILE A 289 0.88 -17.17 -17.36
CA ILE A 289 0.58 -16.46 -16.11
C ILE A 289 1.88 -15.96 -15.47
N TRP A 290 2.90 -16.82 -15.40
CA TRP A 290 4.21 -16.47 -14.84
C TRP A 290 4.86 -15.31 -15.60
N GLN A 291 4.93 -15.40 -16.92
CA GLN A 291 5.49 -14.36 -17.79
C GLN A 291 4.74 -13.02 -17.64
N GLU A 292 3.41 -13.06 -17.63
CA GLU A 292 2.61 -11.84 -17.55
C GLU A 292 2.63 -11.21 -16.16
N LEU A 293 2.77 -11.99 -15.08
CA LEU A 293 2.89 -11.45 -13.73
C LEU A 293 4.19 -10.66 -13.52
N ASP A 294 5.24 -10.94 -14.31
CA ASP A 294 6.56 -10.30 -14.25
C ASP A 294 7.08 -10.27 -12.80
N LEU A 295 6.99 -11.43 -12.13
CA LEU A 295 7.50 -11.61 -10.77
C LEU A 295 9.02 -11.73 -10.84
N ARG A 296 9.71 -11.04 -9.93
CA ARG A 296 11.17 -11.14 -9.79
C ARG A 296 11.49 -11.76 -8.46
N ARG A 297 12.13 -12.93 -8.48
CA ARG A 297 12.64 -13.65 -7.33
C ARG A 297 14.01 -13.10 -7.00
N VAL A 298 14.21 -12.70 -5.76
CA VAL A 298 15.51 -12.22 -5.29
C VAL A 298 15.92 -13.03 -4.07
N TYR A 299 17.06 -13.70 -4.19
CA TYR A 299 17.57 -14.60 -3.17
C TYR A 299 18.40 -13.84 -2.15
N THR A 300 18.27 -14.20 -0.87
CA THR A 300 19.05 -13.57 0.18
C THR A 300 20.31 -14.36 0.48
N LYS A 301 21.39 -13.64 0.72
CA LYS A 301 22.67 -14.21 1.14
C LYS A 301 23.14 -13.57 2.44
N LYS A 302 23.50 -14.40 3.41
CA LYS A 302 24.13 -13.96 4.65
C LYS A 302 25.64 -13.88 4.46
N LYS A 303 26.29 -12.93 5.13
CA LYS A 303 27.76 -12.77 5.07
C LYS A 303 28.44 -14.05 5.56
N GLY A 304 29.31 -14.63 4.74
CA GLY A 304 30.05 -15.85 5.07
C GLY A 304 29.28 -17.15 4.84
N LEU A 305 28.04 -17.09 4.36
CA LEU A 305 27.23 -18.26 4.00
C LEU A 305 26.90 -18.24 2.50
N PHE A 306 26.54 -19.40 1.97
CA PHE A 306 25.98 -19.52 0.63
C PHE A 306 24.59 -18.87 0.57
N PRO A 307 24.16 -18.41 -0.63
CA PRO A 307 22.80 -17.93 -0.83
C PRO A 307 21.76 -19.00 -0.48
N ASP A 308 20.63 -18.56 0.07
CA ASP A 308 19.48 -19.44 0.27
C ASP A 308 18.57 -19.36 -0.95
N PHE A 309 18.40 -20.50 -1.63
CA PHE A 309 17.56 -20.63 -2.82
C PHE A 309 16.16 -21.18 -2.51
N THR A 310 15.88 -21.52 -1.24
CA THR A 310 14.61 -22.14 -0.85
C THR A 310 13.48 -21.13 -0.68
N GLU A 311 13.78 -19.94 -0.18
CA GLU A 311 12.81 -18.88 0.08
C GLU A 311 13.22 -17.56 -0.61
N PRO A 312 12.83 -17.35 -1.88
CA PRO A 312 13.07 -16.09 -2.55
C PRO A 312 12.17 -14.97 -2.01
N ILE A 313 12.69 -13.73 -2.05
CA ILE A 313 11.86 -12.53 -1.91
C ILE A 313 11.26 -12.25 -3.28
N VAL A 314 9.92 -12.32 -3.38
CA VAL A 314 9.24 -12.06 -4.65
C VAL A 314 8.80 -10.59 -4.72
N LEU A 315 9.34 -9.89 -5.71
CA LEU A 315 9.00 -8.52 -6.05
C LEU A 315 7.98 -8.50 -7.20
N THR A 316 7.05 -7.54 -7.18
CA THR A 316 6.11 -7.34 -8.28
C THR A 316 5.74 -5.86 -8.45
N CYS A 317 5.77 -5.41 -9.70
CA CYS A 317 5.39 -4.05 -10.14
C CYS A 317 3.92 -3.71 -9.86
N GLN A 318 3.08 -4.74 -9.69
CA GLN A 318 1.62 -4.61 -9.60
C GLN A 318 1.16 -4.23 -8.18
N ARG A 319 2.03 -4.37 -7.17
CA ARG A 319 1.76 -4.10 -5.73
C ARG A 319 1.89 -2.62 -5.31
N GLY A 320 1.83 -1.67 -6.24
CA GLY A 320 2.04 -0.24 -5.95
C GLY A 320 3.51 0.16 -5.78
N ASN A 321 4.42 -0.81 -5.84
CA ASN A 321 5.85 -0.59 -6.03
C ASN A 321 6.07 -0.26 -7.50
N LYS A 322 6.10 1.03 -7.82
CA LYS A 322 6.30 1.53 -9.20
C LYS A 322 7.65 1.10 -9.79
N THR A 323 8.58 0.63 -8.96
CA THR A 323 9.94 0.23 -9.30
C THR A 323 10.35 -1.03 -8.54
N MET A 324 11.11 -1.93 -9.16
CA MET A 324 11.61 -3.18 -8.55
C MET A 324 12.97 -2.94 -7.89
N THR A 325 12.99 -2.13 -6.84
CA THR A 325 14.25 -1.68 -6.23
C THR A 325 14.65 -2.48 -4.99
N VAL A 326 15.93 -2.37 -4.62
CA VAL A 326 16.48 -2.86 -3.36
C VAL A 326 15.66 -2.36 -2.16
N GLU A 327 15.20 -1.10 -2.17
CA GLU A 327 14.34 -0.55 -1.12
C GLU A 327 13.09 -1.40 -0.88
N ASN A 328 12.43 -1.82 -1.96
CA ASN A 328 11.20 -2.60 -1.87
C ASN A 328 11.45 -4.01 -1.36
N ALA A 329 12.56 -4.63 -1.76
CA ALA A 329 12.98 -5.92 -1.24
C ALA A 329 13.32 -5.88 0.26
N VAL A 330 14.05 -4.85 0.70
CA VAL A 330 14.40 -4.66 2.11
C VAL A 330 13.15 -4.38 2.95
N SER A 331 12.20 -3.59 2.42
CA SER A 331 10.92 -3.31 3.07
C SER A 331 10.06 -4.56 3.26
N LEU A 332 10.08 -5.49 2.29
CA LEU A 332 9.39 -6.78 2.35
C LEU A 332 9.99 -7.71 3.42
N LEU A 333 11.31 -7.71 3.59
CA LEU A 333 11.96 -8.44 4.68
C LEU A 333 11.54 -7.87 6.04
N HIS A 334 11.82 -6.58 6.27
CA HIS A 334 11.40 -5.90 7.48
C HIS A 334 11.56 -4.39 7.34
N LYS A 335 10.50 -3.62 7.66
CA LYS A 335 10.51 -2.14 7.52
C LYS A 335 11.64 -1.45 8.30
N SER A 336 12.06 -1.98 9.45
CA SER A 336 13.15 -1.38 10.22
C SER A 336 14.53 -1.54 9.59
N LEU A 337 14.70 -2.47 8.63
CA LEU A 337 15.98 -2.67 7.95
C LEU A 337 16.33 -1.49 7.05
N LEU A 338 15.34 -0.70 6.60
CA LEU A 338 15.58 0.51 5.82
C LEU A 338 16.37 1.57 6.61
N ASP A 339 16.09 1.72 7.91
CA ASP A 339 16.79 2.67 8.76
C ASP A 339 18.26 2.24 9.02
N GLU A 340 18.49 0.93 9.07
CA GLU A 340 19.81 0.33 9.28
C GLU A 340 20.58 0.09 7.98
N PHE A 341 20.01 0.36 6.82
CA PHE A 341 20.60 0.06 5.53
C PHE A 341 21.84 0.93 5.27
N LYS A 342 22.98 0.29 4.98
CA LYS A 342 24.20 0.95 4.47
C LYS A 342 24.31 0.80 2.96
N SER A 343 24.34 -0.44 2.50
CA SER A 343 24.40 -0.81 1.09
C SER A 343 23.97 -2.26 0.90
N ALA A 344 23.63 -2.65 -0.33
CA ALA A 344 23.40 -4.04 -0.71
C ALA A 344 24.52 -4.48 -1.64
N LEU A 345 25.07 -5.67 -1.41
CA LEU A 345 25.95 -6.34 -2.37
C LEU A 345 25.08 -7.23 -3.24
N VAL A 346 25.09 -7.03 -4.54
CA VAL A 346 24.20 -7.74 -5.49
C VAL A 346 25.04 -8.55 -6.47
N TRP A 347 24.63 -9.79 -6.71
CA TRP A 347 25.13 -10.67 -7.77
C TRP A 347 23.97 -10.98 -8.71
N GLY A 348 24.19 -10.88 -10.01
CA GLY A 348 23.19 -11.28 -11.01
C GLY A 348 23.20 -10.38 -12.23
N SER A 349 22.12 -10.43 -13.01
CA SER A 349 22.02 -9.75 -14.30
C SER A 349 21.74 -8.25 -14.17
N SER A 350 21.30 -7.78 -12.99
CA SER A 350 21.06 -6.35 -12.76
C SER A 350 22.35 -5.52 -12.60
N VAL A 351 23.47 -6.18 -12.33
CA VAL A 351 24.76 -5.52 -12.08
C VAL A 351 25.72 -5.75 -13.24
N ARG A 352 26.58 -4.77 -13.53
CA ARG A 352 27.55 -4.89 -14.63
C ARG A 352 28.77 -5.72 -14.25
N ALA A 353 29.15 -5.70 -12.97
CA ALA A 353 30.23 -6.49 -12.41
C ALA A 353 29.69 -7.25 -11.19
N SER A 354 29.92 -8.56 -11.12
CA SER A 354 29.37 -9.39 -10.05
C SER A 354 30.47 -9.75 -9.04
N PRO A 355 30.34 -9.40 -7.74
CA PRO A 355 29.32 -8.54 -7.13
C PRO A 355 29.54 -7.03 -7.31
N GLN A 356 28.45 -6.26 -7.27
CA GLN A 356 28.47 -4.80 -7.21
C GLN A 356 27.81 -4.29 -5.92
N VAL A 357 28.34 -3.18 -5.38
CA VAL A 357 27.72 -2.47 -4.26
C VAL A 357 26.64 -1.54 -4.80
N CYS A 358 25.40 -1.77 -4.38
CA CYS A 358 24.21 -1.09 -4.84
C CYS A 358 23.52 -0.32 -3.69
N GLY A 359 22.89 0.80 -4.06
CA GLY A 359 22.06 1.60 -3.17
C GLY A 359 20.58 1.16 -3.18
N LEU A 360 19.75 1.87 -2.43
CA LEU A 360 18.31 1.59 -2.31
C LEU A 360 17.54 1.71 -3.64
N LYS A 361 18.00 2.58 -4.55
CA LYS A 361 17.35 2.85 -5.85
C LYS A 361 17.74 1.87 -6.96
N HIS A 362 18.67 0.95 -6.70
CA HIS A 362 19.11 -0.03 -7.70
C HIS A 362 17.95 -0.97 -8.04
N GLU A 363 17.72 -1.20 -9.33
CA GLU A 363 16.69 -2.11 -9.81
C GLU A 363 17.22 -3.54 -9.83
N LEU A 364 16.45 -4.48 -9.29
CA LEU A 364 16.78 -5.90 -9.21
C LEU A 364 16.10 -6.66 -10.34
N HIS A 365 16.79 -7.64 -10.90
CA HIS A 365 16.29 -8.56 -11.92
C HIS A 365 15.86 -9.89 -11.28
N ASP A 366 15.18 -10.74 -12.06
CA ASP A 366 14.85 -12.10 -11.60
C ASP A 366 16.13 -12.90 -11.34
N GLU A 367 16.10 -13.72 -10.30
CA GLU A 367 17.19 -14.58 -9.80
C GLU A 367 18.44 -13.85 -9.28
N ASP A 368 18.36 -12.53 -9.06
CA ASP A 368 19.44 -11.81 -8.39
C ASP A 368 19.64 -12.33 -6.96
N VAL A 369 20.89 -12.31 -6.49
CA VAL A 369 21.25 -12.59 -5.11
C VAL A 369 21.63 -11.28 -4.43
N MET A 370 21.07 -11.00 -3.25
CA MET A 370 21.41 -9.83 -2.46
C MET A 370 21.96 -10.17 -1.08
N GLN A 371 22.96 -9.41 -0.63
CA GLN A 371 23.46 -9.41 0.73
C GLN A 371 23.36 -7.99 1.30
N ILE A 372 22.55 -7.81 2.34
CA ILE A 372 22.37 -6.51 3.01
C ILE A 372 23.54 -6.24 3.94
N THR A 373 24.19 -5.09 3.76
CA THR A 373 25.18 -4.56 4.70
C THR A 373 24.50 -3.51 5.59
N LYS A 374 24.57 -3.72 6.90
CA LYS A 374 24.00 -2.81 7.90
C LYS A 374 24.99 -1.71 8.27
N LEU A 375 24.47 -0.55 8.65
CA LEU A 375 25.22 0.54 9.27
C LEU A 375 25.81 0.08 10.60
N THR A 376 27.08 0.39 10.81
CA THR A 376 27.74 0.21 12.12
C THR A 376 27.18 1.19 13.15
N ALA A 377 27.34 0.90 14.44
CA ALA A 377 26.83 1.75 15.52
C ALA A 377 27.37 3.18 15.43
N ALA A 378 28.65 3.34 15.07
CA ALA A 378 29.30 4.64 14.86
C ALA A 378 28.70 5.42 13.67
N GLU A 379 28.39 4.74 12.56
CA GLU A 379 27.77 5.36 11.38
C GLU A 379 26.31 5.75 11.64
N LYS A 380 25.57 4.97 12.44
CA LYS A 380 24.21 5.33 12.88
C LYS A 380 24.22 6.64 13.67
N GLN A 381 25.20 6.83 14.56
CA GLN A 381 25.35 8.07 15.32
C GLN A 381 25.68 9.28 14.42
N LYS A 382 26.56 9.10 13.41
CA LYS A 382 26.87 10.16 12.43
C LYS A 382 25.66 10.54 11.56
N LYS A 383 24.86 9.57 11.11
CA LYS A 383 23.65 9.82 10.30
C LYS A 383 22.56 10.58 11.06
N MET A 384 22.48 10.42 12.39
CA MET A 384 21.60 11.24 13.24
C MET A 384 22.09 12.69 13.37
N HIS A 385 23.41 12.93 13.40
CA HIS A 385 23.99 14.27 13.48
C HIS A 385 23.95 15.02 12.13
N GLY A 386 24.13 14.32 10.99
CA GLY A 386 24.20 14.92 9.65
C GLY A 386 22.87 15.34 9.01
N LYS A 387 21.72 15.08 9.64
CA LYS A 387 20.39 15.44 9.07
C LYS A 387 20.04 16.94 9.19
N LYS A 388 20.94 17.77 9.74
CA LYS A 388 20.72 19.22 9.96
C LYS A 388 21.47 20.17 9.02
N THR A 389 22.33 19.68 8.12
CA THR A 389 23.12 20.54 7.23
C THR A 389 22.96 20.07 5.78
N GLY A 390 21.98 20.62 5.07
CA GLY A 390 21.92 20.53 3.62
C GLY A 390 22.82 21.61 3.04
N THR A 391 23.95 21.22 2.45
CA THR A 391 24.89 22.15 1.81
C THR A 391 24.80 21.99 0.29
N THR A 392 24.44 23.08 -0.39
CA THR A 392 24.69 23.31 -1.82
C THR A 392 26.18 23.56 -2.02
N LEU A 393 26.80 22.77 -2.92
CA LEU A 393 28.17 22.99 -3.40
C LEU A 393 28.13 23.92 -4.61
N ALA A 394 28.83 25.05 -4.54
CA ALA A 394 29.35 25.75 -5.70
C ALA A 394 30.59 26.57 -5.32
N GLY A 395 31.73 26.20 -5.91
CA GLY A 395 32.84 27.07 -6.31
C GLY A 395 33.58 27.86 -5.24
N GLY A 396 34.74 27.36 -4.80
CA GLY A 396 35.81 28.17 -4.23
C GLY A 396 36.96 28.30 -5.23
N ASN A 397 37.37 29.54 -5.52
CA ASN A 397 38.72 29.85 -5.99
C ASN A 397 39.39 30.66 -4.88
N THR A 398 40.49 30.13 -4.38
CA THR A 398 41.31 30.69 -3.31
C THR A 398 42.34 31.64 -3.89
N GLN A 399 42.45 32.84 -3.34
CA GLN A 399 43.68 33.62 -3.40
C GLN A 399 43.88 34.28 -2.03
N VAL A 400 45.07 34.09 -1.48
CA VAL A 400 45.52 34.61 -0.19
C VAL A 400 46.58 35.65 -0.49
N ASP A 401 46.48 36.82 0.12
CA ASP A 401 47.64 37.68 0.39
C ASP A 401 47.53 38.32 1.79
N PRO A 402 48.66 38.54 2.48
CA PRO A 402 48.69 38.87 3.91
C PRO A 402 49.03 40.34 4.17
N THR A 403 48.47 40.93 5.23
CA THR A 403 49.14 41.98 6.02
C THR A 403 48.38 42.19 7.33
N GLY A 404 49.10 42.15 8.45
CA GLY A 404 48.56 42.31 9.79
C GLY A 404 48.04 43.73 10.05
N ALA A 405 46.72 43.87 10.03
CA ALA A 405 45.99 44.79 10.88
C ALA A 405 45.32 43.93 11.97
N SER A 406 45.23 44.42 13.20
CA SER A 406 44.47 43.79 14.30
C SER A 406 43.15 43.23 13.74
N ALA A 407 43.05 41.90 13.63
CA ALA A 407 42.02 41.26 12.82
C ALA A 407 40.65 41.49 13.47
N ALA A 408 39.97 42.54 13.01
CA ALA A 408 38.55 42.72 13.22
C ALA A 408 37.86 41.54 12.52
N MET A 409 37.29 40.68 13.33
CA MET A 409 36.67 39.44 12.91
C MET A 409 35.18 39.70 12.72
N ARG A 410 34.66 39.29 11.56
CA ARG A 410 33.24 39.48 11.24
C ARG A 410 32.42 38.29 11.75
N LEU A 411 31.41 38.57 12.58
CA LEU A 411 30.49 37.58 13.13
C LEU A 411 29.07 37.83 12.65
N PHE A 412 28.27 36.76 12.53
CA PHE A 412 26.85 36.88 12.18
C PHE A 412 25.99 36.55 13.39
N VAL A 413 25.11 37.45 13.80
CA VAL A 413 24.14 37.19 14.87
C VAL A 413 22.77 37.02 14.25
N ARG A 414 22.21 35.82 14.41
CA ARG A 414 20.83 35.54 13.99
C ARG A 414 19.87 35.92 15.12
N GLY A 415 19.08 36.95 14.88
CA GLY A 415 18.06 37.46 15.79
C GLY A 415 16.85 36.52 15.91
N ILE A 416 15.98 36.82 16.88
CA ILE A 416 14.80 36.00 17.21
C ILE A 416 13.77 36.01 16.07
N ALA A 417 13.65 37.11 15.32
CA ALA A 417 12.78 37.21 14.15
C ALA A 417 13.37 36.55 12.89
N GLY A 418 14.59 36.01 12.99
CA GLY A 418 15.27 35.32 11.91
C GLY A 418 16.11 36.22 11.00
N GLU A 419 16.19 37.54 11.27
CA GLU A 419 17.19 38.41 10.63
C GLU A 419 18.61 38.05 11.06
N THR A 420 19.59 38.37 10.22
CA THR A 420 21.00 38.14 10.51
C THR A 420 21.75 39.47 10.41
N SER A 421 22.32 39.91 11.52
CA SER A 421 23.12 41.13 11.61
C SER A 421 24.60 40.77 11.60
N ALA A 422 25.41 41.46 10.78
CA ALA A 422 26.86 41.32 10.80
C ALA A 422 27.45 42.27 11.85
N LEU A 423 28.31 41.76 12.72
CA LEU A 423 29.04 42.52 13.74
C LEU A 423 30.54 42.39 13.48
N GLU A 424 31.26 43.50 13.63
CA GLU A 424 32.72 43.53 13.58
C GLU A 424 33.25 43.61 15.01
N VAL A 425 33.96 42.55 15.42
CA VAL A 425 34.41 42.38 16.80
C VAL A 425 35.90 42.03 16.78
N ALA A 426 36.67 42.53 17.75
CA ALA A 426 38.06 42.12 17.91
C ALA A 426 38.13 40.62 18.29
N ALA A 427 39.13 39.90 17.78
CA ALA A 427 39.27 38.45 17.99
C ALA A 427 39.45 38.05 19.48
N ASP A 428 39.87 38.98 20.33
CA ASP A 428 40.07 38.83 21.77
C ASP A 428 38.91 39.37 22.63
N ALA A 429 37.83 39.85 22.00
CA ALA A 429 36.70 40.42 22.74
C ALA A 429 35.95 39.37 23.57
N SER A 430 35.32 39.85 24.65
CA SER A 430 34.46 39.05 25.50
C SER A 430 33.05 38.94 24.92
N ILE A 431 32.28 37.94 25.37
CA ILE A 431 30.87 37.80 24.99
C ILE A 431 30.04 38.99 25.50
N ALA A 432 30.40 39.61 26.63
CA ALA A 432 29.76 40.82 27.11
C ALA A 432 29.86 41.98 26.11
N ASP A 433 31.00 42.14 25.44
CA ASP A 433 31.19 43.16 24.40
C ASP A 433 30.31 42.89 23.17
N VAL A 434 30.17 41.62 22.79
CA VAL A 434 29.26 41.20 21.71
C VAL A 434 27.80 41.47 22.09
N GLN A 435 27.40 41.20 23.33
CA GLN A 435 26.04 41.50 23.81
C GLN A 435 25.72 42.99 23.77
N LEU A 436 26.69 43.85 24.12
CA LEU A 436 26.57 45.31 24.02
C LEU A 436 26.37 45.76 22.56
N GLN A 437 27.14 45.19 21.62
CA GLN A 437 26.96 45.50 20.19
C GLN A 437 25.60 45.01 19.66
N ILE A 438 25.11 43.85 20.11
CA ILE A 438 23.77 43.36 19.77
C ILE A 438 22.69 44.28 20.35
N GLN A 439 22.86 44.79 21.57
CA GLN A 439 21.94 45.75 22.17
C GLN A 439 21.88 47.03 21.33
N ALA A 440 23.03 47.53 20.87
CA ALA A 440 23.09 48.70 19.99
C ALA A 440 22.44 48.45 18.62
N ALA A 441 22.60 47.25 18.04
CA ALA A 441 22.10 46.92 16.70
C ALA A 441 20.62 46.49 16.66
N GLN A 442 20.15 45.75 17.66
CA GLN A 442 18.82 45.11 17.68
C GLN A 442 17.91 45.60 18.82
N GLY A 443 18.42 46.43 19.74
CA GLY A 443 17.63 47.02 20.84
C GLY A 443 17.24 46.06 21.97
N VAL A 444 17.78 44.84 22.00
CA VAL A 444 17.49 43.84 23.04
C VAL A 444 18.41 44.08 24.26
N PRO A 445 17.90 44.25 25.49
CA PRO A 445 18.75 44.45 26.67
C PRO A 445 19.67 43.26 26.94
N CYS A 446 20.95 43.47 27.28
CA CYS A 446 21.92 42.39 27.54
C CYS A 446 21.45 41.35 28.57
N THR A 447 20.60 41.73 29.54
CA THR A 447 20.04 40.85 30.57
C THR A 447 19.11 39.77 30.01
N GLU A 448 18.52 40.02 28.84
CA GLU A 448 17.58 39.10 28.19
C GLU A 448 18.24 38.33 27.04
N GLN A 449 19.48 38.67 26.69
CA GLN A 449 20.21 38.07 25.58
C GLN A 449 20.90 36.78 25.98
N ARG A 450 20.48 35.66 25.40
CA ARG A 450 21.18 34.38 25.48
C ARG A 450 21.82 34.02 24.15
N LEU A 451 23.15 34.07 24.09
CA LEU A 451 23.91 33.70 22.91
C LEU A 451 24.27 32.21 22.91
N ILE A 452 24.03 31.55 21.78
CA ILE A 452 24.29 30.12 21.59
C ILE A 452 25.17 29.91 20.38
N PHE A 453 26.27 29.19 20.58
CA PHE A 453 27.19 28.76 19.52
C PHE A 453 27.49 27.27 19.64
N GLY A 454 27.42 26.53 18.53
CA GLY A 454 27.65 25.08 18.54
C GLY A 454 26.75 24.26 19.48
N GLY A 455 25.58 24.81 19.86
CA GLY A 455 24.67 24.21 20.85
C GLY A 455 25.05 24.43 22.31
N LYS A 456 26.12 25.20 22.60
CA LYS A 456 26.50 25.63 23.95
C LYS A 456 26.02 27.07 24.20
N SER A 457 25.46 27.32 25.38
CA SER A 457 25.12 28.68 25.83
C SER A 457 26.38 29.36 26.32
N LEU A 458 26.70 30.48 25.71
CA LEU A 458 27.88 31.29 26.00
C LEU A 458 27.64 32.14 27.26
N GLN A 459 28.62 32.27 28.15
CA GLN A 459 28.52 33.12 29.35
C GLN A 459 29.18 34.49 29.10
N PRO A 460 28.70 35.58 29.71
CA PRO A 460 29.24 36.92 29.46
C PRO A 460 30.76 37.05 29.71
N GLN A 461 31.30 36.21 30.58
CA GLN A 461 32.70 36.17 30.98
C GLN A 461 33.62 35.33 30.07
N ASP A 462 33.08 34.57 29.11
CA ASP A 462 33.92 33.79 28.20
C ASP A 462 34.45 34.67 27.06
N VAL A 463 35.64 34.35 26.57
CA VAL A 463 36.27 35.01 25.41
C VAL A 463 35.89 34.26 24.14
N LEU A 464 35.69 34.97 23.02
CA LEU A 464 35.27 34.39 21.74
C LEU A 464 36.21 33.25 21.28
N ALA A 465 37.52 33.45 21.37
CA ALA A 465 38.53 32.44 21.03
C ALA A 465 38.42 31.16 21.87
N ALA A 466 38.12 31.27 23.18
CA ALA A 466 37.95 30.13 24.07
C ALA A 466 36.66 29.33 23.78
N CYS A 467 35.67 29.99 23.16
CA CYS A 467 34.40 29.38 22.76
C CYS A 467 34.47 28.67 21.40
N GLY A 468 35.62 28.76 20.70
CA GLY A 468 35.81 28.22 19.35
C GLY A 468 35.05 29.00 18.28
N VAL A 469 34.74 30.27 18.53
CA VAL A 469 34.10 31.15 17.55
C VAL A 469 35.18 31.63 16.58
N GLU A 470 35.05 31.27 15.30
CA GLU A 470 35.96 31.62 14.20
C GLU A 470 35.30 32.64 13.24
N GLU A 471 36.08 33.29 12.38
CA GLU A 471 35.57 34.34 11.49
C GLU A 471 34.39 33.81 10.65
N GLU A 472 33.38 34.64 10.42
CA GLU A 472 32.11 34.29 9.77
C GLU A 472 31.22 33.31 10.56
N SER A 473 31.54 33.02 11.82
CA SER A 473 30.68 32.20 12.69
C SER A 473 29.32 32.85 12.94
N THR A 474 28.27 32.01 12.97
CA THR A 474 26.91 32.45 13.29
C THR A 474 26.52 32.16 14.75
N LEU A 475 26.29 33.20 15.53
CA LEU A 475 25.72 33.14 16.88
C LEU A 475 24.19 33.21 16.83
N PHE A 476 23.51 32.40 17.64
CA PHE A 476 22.05 32.44 17.76
C PHE A 476 21.66 33.23 19.00
N LEU A 477 20.88 34.31 18.83
CA LEU A 477 20.29 35.06 19.92
C LEU A 477 18.93 34.45 20.29
N ASN A 478 18.80 34.02 21.54
CA ASN A 478 17.52 33.64 22.14
C ASN A 478 17.20 34.59 23.29
N LEU A 479 15.90 34.77 23.57
CA LEU A 479 15.45 35.40 24.81
C LEU A 479 15.28 34.34 25.89
N ASP A 480 15.63 34.66 27.12
CA ASP A 480 15.25 33.85 28.27
C ASP A 480 13.73 33.95 28.47
N LEU A 481 13.01 32.89 28.10
CA LEU A 481 11.57 32.80 28.28
C LEU A 481 11.24 32.37 29.72
N GLU A 482 10.48 33.19 30.44
CA GLU A 482 9.73 32.72 31.61
C GLU A 482 8.73 31.64 31.16
N GLY A 483 8.97 30.40 31.61
CA GLY A 483 8.31 29.21 31.08
C GLY A 483 6.79 29.17 31.27
N GLY A 484 6.04 29.33 30.19
CA GLY A 484 4.61 29.04 30.14
C GLY A 484 4.32 27.54 30.33
N GLY A 485 3.62 27.19 31.42
CA GLY A 485 3.27 25.81 31.78
C GLY A 485 2.48 25.06 30.69
N LYS A 486 3.04 23.95 30.20
CA LYS A 486 2.41 23.09 29.18
C LYS A 486 1.17 22.37 29.73
N LYS A 487 -0.04 22.89 29.47
CA LYS A 487 -1.30 22.14 29.65
C LYS A 487 -1.38 20.98 28.64
N ARG A 488 -1.03 19.77 29.07
CA ARG A 488 -1.30 18.53 28.30
C ARG A 488 -2.82 18.37 28.12
N LYS A 489 -3.31 18.38 26.87
CA LYS A 489 -4.69 17.95 26.56
C LYS A 489 -4.88 16.50 27.00
N LYS A 490 -5.73 16.29 28.01
CA LYS A 490 -6.14 14.97 28.50
C LYS A 490 -6.94 14.28 27.39
N LYS A 491 -6.45 13.15 26.86
CA LYS A 491 -7.21 12.34 25.90
C LYS A 491 -8.41 11.74 26.63
N THR A 492 -9.62 12.15 26.29
CA THR A 492 -10.86 11.56 26.81
C THR A 492 -11.08 10.22 26.12
N TYR A 493 -10.85 9.12 26.83
CA TYR A 493 -11.12 7.77 26.35
C TYR A 493 -12.61 7.47 26.55
N THR A 494 -13.36 7.32 25.45
CA THR A 494 -14.81 7.02 25.47
C THR A 494 -15.12 5.55 25.76
N LYS A 495 -14.12 4.67 25.76
CA LYS A 495 -14.31 3.24 26.05
C LYS A 495 -13.82 2.93 27.47
N PRO A 496 -14.64 2.30 28.33
CA PRO A 496 -14.22 1.92 29.67
C PRO A 496 -13.03 0.96 29.57
N LYS A 497 -11.99 1.22 30.36
CA LYS A 497 -10.75 0.43 30.38
C LYS A 497 -11.11 -1.02 30.77
N LYS A 498 -10.79 -1.99 29.90
CA LYS A 498 -11.05 -3.42 30.15
C LYS A 498 -10.44 -3.84 31.50
N ILE A 499 -11.29 -4.12 32.48
CA ILE A 499 -10.87 -4.51 33.82
C ILE A 499 -10.24 -5.91 33.72
N LYS A 500 -8.98 -6.05 34.13
CA LYS A 500 -8.30 -7.35 34.18
C LYS A 500 -9.02 -8.25 35.20
N HIS A 501 -9.30 -9.50 34.82
CA HIS A 501 -9.98 -10.46 35.69
C HIS A 501 -9.11 -10.75 36.94
N LYS A 502 -9.61 -10.42 38.13
CA LYS A 502 -8.98 -10.75 39.42
C LYS A 502 -9.48 -12.11 39.88
N ARG A 503 -8.58 -13.07 40.11
CA ARG A 503 -8.95 -14.38 40.68
C ARG A 503 -9.43 -14.18 42.13
N LYS A 504 -10.68 -14.54 42.44
CA LYS A 504 -11.21 -14.55 43.82
C LYS A 504 -10.84 -15.87 44.49
N LYS A 505 -10.23 -15.81 45.68
CA LYS A 505 -9.95 -17.00 46.50
C LYS A 505 -11.24 -17.41 47.20
N VAL A 506 -11.83 -18.53 46.78
CA VAL A 506 -13.04 -19.09 47.40
C VAL A 506 -12.59 -20.17 48.37
N LYS A 507 -12.80 -19.95 49.68
CA LYS A 507 -12.52 -20.97 50.71
C LYS A 507 -13.41 -22.20 50.45
N LEU A 508 -12.83 -23.40 50.59
CA LEU A 508 -13.53 -24.69 50.46
C LEU A 508 -14.28 -24.88 49.12
N ALA A 509 -13.72 -24.41 48.00
CA ALA A 509 -14.33 -24.53 46.67
C ALA A 509 -14.65 -25.98 46.25
N VAL A 510 -13.94 -26.96 46.82
CA VAL A 510 -14.11 -28.40 46.54
C VAL A 510 -15.47 -28.92 47.02
N LEU A 511 -16.02 -28.38 48.11
CA LEU A 511 -17.33 -28.82 48.63
C LEU A 511 -18.48 -28.53 47.66
N LYS A 512 -18.31 -27.57 46.74
CA LYS A 512 -19.32 -27.29 45.69
C LYS A 512 -19.52 -28.45 44.71
N PHE A 513 -18.60 -29.43 44.70
CA PHE A 513 -18.69 -30.61 43.84
C PHE A 513 -19.34 -31.79 44.55
N TYR A 514 -19.83 -31.61 45.77
CA TYR A 514 -20.54 -32.62 46.54
C TYR A 514 -21.93 -32.10 46.89
N LYS A 515 -22.94 -32.97 46.82
CA LYS A 515 -24.29 -32.69 47.31
C LYS A 515 -24.56 -33.68 48.45
N VAL A 516 -24.95 -33.15 49.61
CA VAL A 516 -25.37 -33.96 50.76
C VAL A 516 -26.89 -33.91 50.79
N ASP A 517 -27.53 -35.07 50.64
CA ASP A 517 -28.99 -35.16 50.81
C ASP A 517 -29.33 -35.26 52.31
N SER A 518 -30.60 -35.02 52.68
CA SER A 518 -31.09 -34.97 54.07
C SER A 518 -30.93 -36.29 54.87
N ASN A 519 -30.56 -37.38 54.20
CA ASN A 519 -30.26 -38.68 54.82
C ASN A 519 -28.73 -38.93 54.93
N ASP A 520 -27.93 -37.85 55.03
CA ASP A 520 -26.46 -37.84 55.13
C ASP A 520 -25.71 -38.59 54.00
N LYS A 521 -26.38 -38.86 52.88
CA LYS A 521 -25.76 -39.49 51.70
C LYS A 521 -25.09 -38.43 50.84
N VAL A 522 -23.78 -38.55 50.67
CA VAL A 522 -22.97 -37.61 49.86
C VAL A 522 -22.85 -38.12 48.41
N THR A 523 -23.35 -37.34 47.46
CA THR A 523 -23.22 -37.61 46.02
C THR A 523 -22.23 -36.64 45.36
N ARG A 524 -21.38 -37.15 44.47
CA ARG A 524 -20.38 -36.35 43.74
C ARG A 524 -21.00 -35.81 42.46
N LEU A 525 -20.90 -34.50 42.24
CA LEU A 525 -21.46 -33.79 41.09
C LEU A 525 -20.49 -33.68 39.90
N ARG A 526 -19.20 -33.98 40.09
CA ARG A 526 -18.17 -33.90 39.04
C ARG A 526 -17.28 -35.13 39.00
N ARG A 527 -16.83 -35.46 37.79
CA ARG A 527 -15.89 -36.55 37.54
C ARG A 527 -14.47 -36.17 37.95
N GLU A 528 -13.77 -37.07 38.62
CA GLU A 528 -12.33 -36.92 38.92
C GLU A 528 -11.48 -37.23 37.68
N CYS A 529 -10.35 -36.55 37.56
CA CYS A 529 -9.42 -36.77 36.47
C CYS A 529 -8.66 -38.09 36.69
N PRO A 530 -8.70 -39.06 35.74
CA PRO A 530 -8.05 -40.36 35.91
C PRO A 530 -6.54 -40.37 35.64
N HIS A 531 -5.98 -39.25 35.16
CA HIS A 531 -4.57 -39.16 34.80
C HIS A 531 -3.67 -39.20 36.05
N GLU A 532 -2.61 -40.01 36.04
CA GLU A 532 -1.73 -40.27 37.21
C GLU A 532 -1.12 -39.00 37.83
N THR A 533 -0.82 -37.98 37.01
CA THR A 533 -0.31 -36.68 37.48
C THR A 533 -1.36 -35.83 38.23
N CYS A 534 -2.63 -36.21 38.14
CA CYS A 534 -3.76 -35.60 38.83
C CYS A 534 -4.19 -36.50 39.98
N GLY A 535 -3.58 -36.31 41.15
CA GLY A 535 -3.97 -37.02 42.37
C GLY A 535 -5.43 -36.78 42.81
N PRO A 536 -5.88 -37.48 43.87
CA PRO A 536 -7.26 -37.41 44.36
C PRO A 536 -7.68 -35.97 44.70
N GLY A 537 -8.90 -35.59 44.30
CA GLY A 537 -9.44 -34.24 44.48
C GLY A 537 -9.31 -33.28 43.29
N VAL A 538 -8.73 -33.72 42.16
CA VAL A 538 -8.73 -32.96 40.90
C VAL A 538 -9.96 -33.31 40.06
N PHE A 539 -10.95 -32.41 40.05
CA PHE A 539 -12.19 -32.59 39.29
C PHE A 539 -12.11 -31.97 37.90
N MET A 540 -12.66 -32.67 36.91
CA MET A 540 -12.77 -32.17 35.54
C MET A 540 -13.88 -31.11 35.44
N ALA A 541 -13.62 -30.05 34.68
CA ALA A 541 -14.61 -29.05 34.33
C ALA A 541 -15.58 -29.64 33.30
N MET A 542 -16.88 -29.57 33.60
CA MET A 542 -17.94 -29.98 32.68
C MET A 542 -18.30 -28.81 31.75
N HIS A 543 -18.14 -29.02 30.46
CA HIS A 543 -18.61 -28.15 29.39
C HIS A 543 -19.70 -28.87 28.60
N PHE A 544 -20.46 -28.14 27.77
CA PHE A 544 -21.62 -28.67 27.06
C PHE A 544 -21.32 -29.90 26.18
N ASN A 545 -20.08 -30.04 25.68
CA ASN A 545 -19.66 -31.12 24.79
C ASN A 545 -18.44 -31.92 25.29
N ARG A 546 -17.90 -31.59 26.48
CA ARG A 546 -16.66 -32.21 26.96
C ARG A 546 -16.45 -32.10 28.45
N TYR A 547 -15.67 -33.02 29.00
CA TYR A 547 -15.02 -32.89 30.30
C TYR A 547 -13.56 -32.49 30.08
N TYR A 548 -13.09 -31.48 30.79
CA TYR A 548 -11.73 -30.96 30.64
C TYR A 548 -11.01 -30.85 31.98
N CYS A 549 -9.83 -31.45 32.11
CA CYS A 549 -8.98 -31.29 33.28
C CYS A 549 -8.13 -30.02 33.14
N GLY A 550 -8.28 -29.07 34.06
CA GLY A 550 -7.47 -27.85 34.07
C GLY A 550 -6.01 -28.04 34.48
N LYS A 551 -5.63 -29.23 35.00
CA LYS A 551 -4.27 -29.52 35.51
C LYS A 551 -3.41 -30.29 34.50
N CYS A 552 -3.91 -31.40 33.95
CA CYS A 552 -3.20 -32.19 32.94
C CYS A 552 -3.69 -31.95 31.50
N HIS A 553 -4.66 -31.05 31.29
CA HIS A 553 -5.23 -30.73 29.98
C HIS A 553 -5.97 -31.88 29.27
N LEU A 554 -6.16 -33.04 29.94
CA LEU A 554 -6.92 -34.16 29.41
C LEU A 554 -8.38 -33.79 29.14
N THR A 555 -8.87 -34.16 27.95
CA THR A 555 -10.22 -33.82 27.50
C THR A 555 -10.98 -35.07 27.06
N TYR A 556 -12.17 -35.31 27.64
CA TYR A 556 -13.11 -36.32 27.16
C TYR A 556 -14.26 -35.64 26.42
N LEU A 557 -14.51 -36.04 25.18
CA LEU A 557 -15.67 -35.57 24.40
C LEU A 557 -16.90 -36.40 24.76
N ILE A 558 -18.04 -35.74 24.95
CA ILE A 558 -19.32 -36.42 25.20
C ILE A 558 -19.91 -36.79 23.84
N LYS A 559 -19.99 -38.10 23.52
CA LYS A 559 -20.71 -38.58 22.32
C LYS A 559 -22.22 -38.46 22.56
N LYS A 560 -22.98 -38.10 21.52
CA LYS A 560 -24.41 -37.76 21.62
C LYS A 560 -25.34 -38.93 22.02
N GLU A 561 -24.83 -40.16 22.07
CA GLU A 561 -25.62 -41.37 22.29
C GLU A 561 -25.83 -41.71 23.79
N ASP A 562 -25.09 -41.08 24.71
CA ASP A 562 -25.15 -41.37 26.16
C ASP A 562 -25.86 -40.27 26.97
N LYS A 563 -27.01 -39.77 26.51
CA LYS A 563 -27.87 -38.85 27.27
C LYS A 563 -29.29 -39.35 27.43
#